data_AF-A0A358MB61-F1
#
_entry.id   AF-A0A358MB61-F1
#
_cell.length_a   1.000
_cell.length_b   1.000
_cell.length_c   1.000
_cell.angle_alpha   90.00
_cell.angle_beta   90.00
_cell.angle_gamma   90.00
#
_symmetry.space_group_name_H-M   'P 1'
#
loop_
_entity.id
_entity.type
_entity.pdbx_description
1 polymer ?
#
loop_
_entity_poly.entity_id
_entity_poly.type
_entity_poly.pdbx_seq_one_letter_code
_entity_poly.pdbx_strand_id
1 'polypeptide(L)' 'MPVPDIDQLIVALEDRFELATDATRHLLHQELHEMIARHIEAGRDVPARLLALDHRMAKAEIDDSFDNMPV' A
#
# COMPACT_ATOMS: atom_id res chain seq x y z
N MET A 1 21.58 14.05 -1.98
CA MET A 1 20.11 14.12 -1.88
C MET A 1 19.73 13.37 -0.61
N PRO A 2 19.09 14.00 0.39
CA PRO A 2 18.57 13.23 1.51
C PRO A 2 17.55 12.25 0.93
N VAL A 3 17.74 10.96 1.24
CA VAL A 3 16.72 9.96 0.95
C VAL A 3 15.47 10.43 1.71
N PRO A 4 14.33 10.68 1.06
CA PRO A 4 13.13 11.07 1.78
C PRO A 4 12.89 10.04 2.88
N ASP A 5 12.64 10.52 4.10
CA ASP A 5 12.31 9.65 5.23
C ASP A 5 11.19 8.72 4.79
N ILE A 6 11.39 7.41 4.96
CA ILE A 6 10.42 6.41 4.53
C ILE A 6 9.05 6.69 5.18
N ASP A 7 9.02 7.29 6.38
CA ASP A 7 7.82 7.80 7.02
C ASP A 7 7.07 8.88 6.21
N GLN A 8 7.76 9.80 5.56
CA GLN A 8 7.11 10.79 4.68
C GLN A 8 6.54 10.13 3.43
N LEU A 9 7.24 9.14 2.87
CA LEU A 9 6.74 8.36 1.73
C LEU A 9 5.47 7.59 2.11
N ILE A 10 5.46 6.96 3.30
CA ILE A 10 4.29 6.25 3.83
C ILE A 10 3.10 7.22 3.96
N VAL A 11 3.28 8.38 4.58
CA VAL A 11 2.19 9.36 4.75
C VAL A 11 1.66 9.84 3.39
N ALA A 12 2.54 10.12 2.44
CA ALA A 12 2.11 10.54 1.09
C ALA A 12 1.35 9.43 0.34
N LEU A 13 1.70 8.16 0.58
CA LEU A 13 0.99 6.99 0.06
C LEU A 13 -0.39 6.82 0.73
N GLU A 14 -0.47 7.03 2.05
CA GLU A 14 -1.74 7.02 2.80
C GLU A 14 -2.71 8.09 2.26
N ASP A 15 -2.26 9.35 2.09
CA ASP A 15 -3.09 10.43 1.54
C ASP A 15 -3.55 10.12 0.10
N ARG A 16 -2.64 9.59 -0.73
CA ARG A 16 -2.98 9.21 -2.11
C ARG A 16 -4.01 8.10 -2.16
N PHE A 17 -3.94 7.14 -1.24
CA PHE A 17 -4.92 6.06 -1.14
C PHE A 17 -6.30 6.58 -0.75
N GLU A 18 -6.40 7.46 0.25
CA GLU A 18 -7.68 8.03 0.66
C GLU A 18 -8.37 8.78 -0.49
N LEU A 19 -7.59 9.47 -1.32
CA LEU A 19 -8.08 10.25 -2.46
C LEU A 19 -8.23 9.43 -3.76
N ALA A 20 -7.63 8.24 -3.83
CA ALA A 20 -7.63 7.41 -5.02
C ALA A 20 -8.96 6.66 -5.20
N THR A 21 -9.35 6.46 -6.46
CA THR A 21 -10.44 5.56 -6.86
C THR A 21 -10.00 4.11 -6.75
N ASP A 22 -10.95 3.17 -6.71
CA ASP A 22 -10.69 1.75 -6.50
C ASP A 22 -9.62 1.17 -7.47
N ALA A 23 -9.73 1.49 -8.77
CA ALA A 23 -8.75 1.09 -9.77
C ALA A 23 -7.34 1.65 -9.50
N THR A 24 -7.24 2.88 -9.00
CA THR A 24 -5.95 3.49 -8.64
C THR A 24 -5.43 2.94 -7.31
N ARG A 25 -6.30 2.59 -6.36
CA ARG A 25 -5.93 1.94 -5.10
C ARG A 25 -5.31 0.57 -5.37
N HIS A 26 -5.89 -0.22 -6.28
CA HIS A 26 -5.35 -1.52 -6.68
C HIS A 26 -3.94 -1.42 -7.28
N LEU A 27 -3.73 -0.45 -8.17
CA LEU A 27 -2.43 -0.19 -8.78
C LEU A 27 -1.40 0.26 -7.73
N LEU A 28 -1.77 1.19 -6.85
CA LEU A 28 -0.89 1.68 -5.78
C LEU A 28 -0.52 0.57 -4.79
N HIS A 29 -1.46 -0.31 -4.46
CA HIS A 29 -1.21 -1.46 -3.60
C HIS A 29 -0.26 -2.46 -4.28
N GLN A 30 -0.46 -2.79 -5.56
CA GLN A 30 0.49 -3.64 -6.31
C GLN A 30 1.91 -3.05 -6.32
N GLU A 31 2.05 -1.76 -6.62
CA GLU A 31 3.36 -1.10 -6.61
C GLU A 31 4.01 -1.14 -5.21
N LEU A 32 3.23 -0.92 -4.15
CA LEU A 32 3.69 -1.01 -2.76
C LEU A 32 4.17 -2.43 -2.42
N HIS A 33 3.37 -3.43 -2.78
CA HIS A 33 3.63 -4.83 -2.50
C HIS A 33 4.87 -5.32 -3.24
N GLU A 34 5.03 -4.96 -4.52
CA GLU A 34 6.23 -5.26 -5.31
C GLU A 34 7.47 -4.59 -4.73
N MET A 35 7.36 -3.34 -4.26
CA MET A 35 8.48 -2.65 -3.63
C MET A 35 8.90 -3.36 -2.35
N ILE A 36 7.95 -3.75 -1.49
CA ILE A 36 8.21 -4.52 -0.27
C ILE A 36 8.90 -5.84 -0.63
N ALA A 37 8.37 -6.59 -1.59
CA ALA A 37 8.92 -7.86 -2.04
C ALA A 37 10.38 -7.70 -2.51
N ARG A 38 10.66 -6.69 -3.35
CA ARG A 38 12.03 -6.39 -3.81
C ARG A 38 12.98 -6.03 -2.67
N HIS A 39 12.49 -5.31 -1.65
CA HIS A 39 13.28 -5.02 -0.46
C HIS A 39 13.61 -6.28 0.36
N ILE A 40 12.64 -7.18 0.53
CA ILE A 40 12.82 -8.46 1.21
C ILE A 40 13.81 -9.34 0.43
N GLU A 41 13.63 -9.46 -0.89
CA GLU A 41 14.53 -10.22 -1.77
C GLU A 41 15.96 -9.66 -1.76
N ALA A 42 16.11 -8.35 -1.64
CA ALA A 42 17.40 -7.68 -1.50
C ALA A 42 18.01 -7.83 -0.09
N GLY A 43 17.34 -8.50 0.85
CA GLY A 43 17.77 -8.65 2.24
C GLY A 43 17.79 -7.33 3.02
N ARG A 44 16.97 -6.35 2.61
CA ARG A 44 16.84 -5.06 3.30
C ARG A 44 15.69 -5.12 4.30
N ASP A 45 15.88 -4.48 5.45
CA ASP A 45 14.79 -4.29 6.40
C ASP A 45 13.66 -3.49 5.76
N VAL A 46 12.46 -4.07 5.83
CA VAL A 46 11.22 -3.37 5.48
C VAL A 46 10.64 -2.78 6.76
N PRO A 47 10.38 -1.47 6.81
CA PRO A 47 9.76 -0.87 7.98
C PRO A 47 8.39 -1.49 8.25
N ALA A 48 8.13 -1.84 9.50
CA ALA A 48 6.86 -2.44 9.93
C ALA A 48 5.63 -1.60 9.55
N ARG A 49 5.80 -0.28 9.50
CA ARG A 49 4.74 0.66 9.10
C ARG A 49 4.35 0.51 7.62
N LEU A 50 5.31 0.15 6.76
CA LEU A 50 5.11 -0.11 5.33
C LEU A 50 4.34 -1.43 5.12
N LEU A 51 4.72 -2.48 5.85
CA LEU A 51 3.99 -3.76 5.90
C LEU A 51 2.56 -3.60 6.43
N ALA A 52 2.37 -2.76 7.45
CA ALA A 52 1.06 -2.48 7.99
C ALA A 52 0.15 -1.74 6.98
N LEU A 53 0.73 -0.86 6.16
CA LEU A 53 0.00 -0.16 5.09
C LEU A 53 -0.44 -1.14 4.00
N ASP A 54 0.45 -2.02 3.53
CA ASP A 54 0.17 -3.09 2.54
C ASP A 54 -1.00 -3.96 3.01
N HIS A 55 -0.93 -4.48 4.24
CA HIS A 55 -2.01 -5.25 4.83
C HIS A 55 -3.34 -4.49 4.95
N ARG A 56 -3.29 -3.19 5.26
CA ARG A 56 -4.49 -2.35 5.36
C ARG A 56 -5.12 -2.15 3.98
N MET A 57 -4.32 -1.93 2.95
CA MET A 57 -4.76 -1.79 1.56
C MET A 57 -5.39 -3.09 1.06
N ALA A 58 -4.70 -4.23 1.24
CA ALA A 58 -5.22 -5.55 0.88
C ALA A 58 -6.59 -5.84 1.53
N LYS A 59 -6.76 -5.44 2.79
CA LYS A 59 -8.05 -5.61 3.48
C LYS A 59 -9.15 -4.72 2.90
N ALA A 60 -8.84 -3.47 2.58
CA ALA A 60 -9.82 -2.52 2.02
C ALA A 60 -10.36 -2.99 0.66
N GLU A 61 -9.50 -3.54 -0.20
CA GLU A 61 -9.92 -4.08 -1.51
C GLU A 61 -10.82 -5.30 -1.39
N ILE A 62 -10.59 -6.14 -0.38
CA ILE A 62 -11.45 -7.29 -0.07
C ILE A 62 -12.82 -6.78 0.40
N ASP A 63 -12.86 -5.81 1.32
CA ASP A 63 -14.13 -5.28 1.87
C ASP A 63 -15.00 -4.64 0.78
N ASP A 64 -14.40 -3.85 -0.14
CA ASP A 64 -15.11 -3.22 -1.27
C ASP A 64 -15.70 -4.27 -2.24
N SER A 65 -14.99 -5.39 -2.42
CA SER A 65 -15.45 -6.50 -3.28
C SER A 65 -16.66 -7.27 -2.70
N PHE A 66 -16.91 -7.20 -1.39
CA PHE A 66 -18.05 -7.88 -0.75
C PHE A 66 -19.33 -7.03 -0.69
N ASP A 67 -19.22 -5.69 -0.74
CA ASP A 67 -20.38 -4.78 -0.67
C ASP A 67 -21.21 -4.75 -1.98
N ASN A 68 -20.68 -5.33 -3.07
CA ASN A 68 -21.33 -5.36 -4.38
C ASN A 68 -22.12 -6.66 -4.68
N MET A 69 -22.47 -7.46 -3.66
CA MET A 69 -23.44 -8.55 -3.84
C MET A 69 -24.86 -7.97 -3.86
N PRO A 70 -25.59 -8.00 -4.99
CA PRO A 70 -27.00 -7.69 -4.97
C PRO A 70 -27.72 -8.81 -4.21
N VAL A 71 -28.46 -8.45 -3.16
CA VAL A 71 -29.51 -9.32 -2.62
C VAL A 71 -30.63 -9.53 -3.64
#